data_AF-A0A2V7JL63-F1
#
_entry.id   AF-A0A2V7JL63-F1
#
_cell.length_a   1.000
_cell.length_b   1.000
_cell.length_c   1.000
_cell.angle_alpha   90.00
_cell.angle_beta   90.00
_cell.angle_gamma   90.00
#
_symmetry.space_group_name_H-M   'P 1'
#
loop_
_entity.id
_entity.type
_entity.pdbx_description
1 polymer ?
#
loop_
_entity_poly.entity_id
_entity_poly.type
_entity_poly.pdbx_seq_one_letter_code
_entity_poly.pdbx_strand_id
1 'polypeptide(L)' 'EDKDELVKPLAFVVLARGNAPSPALESELKAFVKNRLAPYKYPRWIMFVDELPKTATGKIQRFKLREIARETGRKSKS' A
#
# COMPACT_ATOMS: atom_id res chain seq x y z
N GLU A 1 11.95 -4.30 2.53
CA GLU A 1 11.79 -4.78 3.91
C GLU A 1 11.73 -3.57 4.85
N ASP A 2 11.46 -3.78 6.15
CA ASP A 2 11.76 -2.75 7.16
C ASP A 2 13.27 -2.72 7.48
N LYS A 3 13.66 -1.96 8.52
CA LYS A 3 15.06 -1.82 8.94
C LYS A 3 15.68 -3.11 9.47
N ASP A 4 14.84 -4.08 9.85
CA ASP A 4 15.24 -5.36 10.44
C ASP A 4 15.22 -6.49 9.38
N GLU A 5 15.19 -6.14 8.09
CA GLU A 5 15.11 -7.08 6.96
C GLU A 5 13.85 -7.97 6.98
N LEU A 6 12.80 -7.56 7.70
CA LEU A 6 11.56 -8.30 7.76
C LEU A 6 10.59 -7.85 6.66
N VAL A 7 10.02 -8.84 5.96
CA VAL A 7 8.92 -8.61 5.01
C VAL A 7 7.65 -8.30 5.79
N LYS A 8 7.09 -7.11 5.56
CA LYS A 8 5.82 -6.69 6.15
C LYS A 8 4.78 -6.39 5.07
N PRO A 9 3.48 -6.51 5.38
CA PRO A 9 2.43 -6.23 4.40
C PRO A 9 2.41 -4.73 4.03
N LEU A 10 2.34 -4.46 2.73
CA LEU A 10 2.11 -3.15 2.12
C LEU A 10 0.75 -3.18 1.43
N ALA A 11 -0.09 -2.17 1.67
CA ALA A 11 -1.39 -2.04 1.02
C ALA A 11 -1.35 -0.94 -0.06
N PHE A 12 -1.91 -1.23 -1.23
CA PHE A 12 -2.20 -0.25 -2.27
C PHE A 12 -3.67 0.15 -2.18
N VAL A 13 -3.95 1.44 -2.12
CA VAL A 13 -5.30 1.99 -1.92
C VAL A 13 -5.61 2.98 -3.02
N VAL A 14 -6.72 2.77 -3.70
CA VAL A 14 -7.33 3.76 -4.60
C VAL A 14 -8.44 4.45 -3.82
N LEU A 15 -8.37 5.77 -3.74
CA LEU A 15 -9.38 6.55 -3.05
C LEU A 15 -10.62 6.75 -3.93
N ALA A 16 -11.80 6.80 -3.30
CA ALA A 16 -13.00 7.23 -3.98
C ALA A 16 -12.87 8.70 -4.42
N ARG A 17 -13.52 9.07 -5.53
CA ARG A 17 -13.47 10.44 -6.08
C ARG A 17 -13.81 11.48 -5.00
N GLY A 18 -13.08 12.59 -5.02
CA GLY A 18 -13.26 13.70 -4.07
C GLY A 18 -12.46 13.55 -2.76
N ASN A 19 -11.76 12.43 -2.54
CA ASN A 19 -10.86 12.26 -1.41
C ASN A 19 -9.41 12.50 -1.83
N ALA A 20 -8.61 13.01 -0.90
CA ALA A 20 -7.18 13.21 -1.08
C ALA A 20 -6.39 12.36 -0.07
N PRO A 21 -5.21 11.85 -0.46
CA PRO A 21 -4.33 11.14 0.47
C PRO A 21 -3.85 12.10 1.57
N SER A 22 -3.85 11.64 2.81
CA SER A 22 -3.31 12.40 3.94
C SER A 22 -2.71 11.47 5.01
N PRO A 23 -1.77 11.97 5.83
CA PRO A 23 -1.23 11.20 6.96
C PRO A 23 -2.30 10.77 7.98
N ALA A 24 -3.34 11.60 8.15
CA ALA A 24 -4.47 11.29 9.00
C ALA A 24 -5.28 10.10 8.46
N LEU A 25 -5.59 10.12 7.16
CA LEU A 25 -6.31 9.03 6.49
C LEU A 25 -5.51 7.73 6.48
N GLU A 26 -4.19 7.80 6.27
CA GLU A 26 -3.32 6.62 6.39
C GLU A 26 -3.40 5.99 7.79
N SER A 27 -3.32 6.82 8.83
CA SER A 27 -3.41 6.38 10.23
C SER A 27 -4.77 5.73 10.53
N GLU A 28 -5.85 6.34 10.04
CA GLU A 28 -7.21 5.83 10.17
C GLU A 28 -7.36 4.46 9.50
N LEU A 29 -6.90 4.30 8.25
CA LEU A 29 -6.96 3.04 7.53
C LEU A 29 -6.14 1.94 8.21
N LYS A 30 -4.94 2.26 8.73
CA LYS A 30 -4.13 1.30 9.50
C LYS A 30 -4.86 0.86 10.77
N ALA A 31 -5.44 1.80 11.52
CA ALA A 31 -6.21 1.49 12.74
C ALA A 31 -7.44 0.63 12.42
N PHE A 32 -8.17 0.97 11.36
CA PHE A 32 -9.33 0.22 10.88
C PHE A 32 -8.99 -1.25 10.60
N VAL A 33 -7.87 -1.52 9.93
CA VAL A 33 -7.44 -2.88 9.62
C VAL A 33 -6.88 -3.60 10.84
N LYS A 34 -6.10 -2.90 11.68
CA LYS A 34 -5.52 -3.46 12.93
C LYS A 34 -6.61 -3.96 13.89
N ASN A 35 -7.74 -3.26 13.97
CA ASN A 35 -8.85 -3.67 14.83
C ASN A 35 -9.62 -4.90 14.32
N ARG A 36 -9.40 -5.32 13.06
CA ARG A 36 -10.12 -6.43 12.42
C ARG A 36 -9.24 -7.64 12.10
N LEU A 37 -7.93 -7.44 11.99
CA LEU A 37 -6.97 -8.47 11.60
C LEU A 37 -5.91 -8.68 12.68
N ALA A 38 -5.36 -9.90 12.70
CA ALA A 38 -4.23 -10.21 13.58
C ALA A 38 -3.02 -9.28 13.33
N PRO A 39 -2.19 -8.99 14.36
CA PRO A 39 -1.07 -8.05 14.29
C PRO A 39 -0.03 -8.28 13.18
N TYR A 40 0.06 -9.50 12.64
CA TYR A 40 0.98 -9.83 11.54
C TYR A 40 0.36 -9.65 10.14
N LYS A 41 -0.98 -9.52 10.04
CA LYS A 41 -1.71 -9.37 8.78
C LYS A 41 -2.00 -7.91 8.41
N TYR A 42 -1.97 -6.98 9.37
CA TYR A 42 -2.27 -5.58 9.05
C TYR A 42 -1.11 -4.92 8.29
N PRO A 43 -1.42 -3.98 7.37
CA PRO A 43 -0.41 -3.31 6.57
C PRO A 43 0.42 -2.35 7.42
N ARG A 44 1.75 -2.44 7.29
CA ARG A 44 2.69 -1.50 7.92
C ARG A 44 2.81 -0.21 7.13
N TRP A 45 2.59 -0.29 5.82
CA TRP A 45 2.60 0.84 4.91
C TRP A 45 1.34 0.86 4.06
N ILE A 46 0.88 2.06 3.74
CA ILE A 46 -0.18 2.31 2.78
C ILE A 46 0.39 3.19 1.67
N MET A 47 0.14 2.79 0.42
CA MET A 47 0.45 3.58 -0.76
C MET A 47 -0.84 3.94 -1.46
N PHE A 48 -1.10 5.23 -1.57
CA PHE A 48 -2.20 5.74 -2.38
C PHE A 48 -1.76 5.76 -3.84
N VAL A 49 -2.59 5.20 -4.71
CA VAL A 49 -2.38 5.17 -6.16
C VAL A 49 -3.68 5.59 -6.86
N ASP A 50 -3.55 6.22 -8.02
CA ASP A 50 -4.71 6.64 -8.80
C ASP A 50 -5.48 5.43 -9.36
N GLU A 51 -4.74 4.38 -9.72
CA GLU A 51 -5.32 3.13 -10.20
C GLU A 51 -4.48 1.90 -9.86
N LEU A 52 -5.13 0.73 -9.87
CA LEU A 52 -4.45 -0.54 -9.77
C LEU A 52 -4.10 -1.06 -11.17
N PRO A 53 -2.85 -1.51 -11.41
CA PRO A 53 -2.47 -2.08 -12.69
C PRO A 53 -3.26 -3.36 -12.92
N LYS A 54 -3.98 -3.41 -14.03
CA LYS A 54 -4.86 -4.55 -14.39
C LYS A 54 -4.55 -5.05 -15.80
N THR A 55 -4.84 -6.33 -16.04
CA THR A 55 -4.86 -6.90 -17.40
C THR A 55 -6.07 -6.38 -18.17
N ALA A 56 -6.11 -6.63 -19.48
CA ALA A 56 -7.29 -6.35 -20.32
C ALA A 56 -8.59 -7.01 -19.78
N THR A 57 -8.46 -8.12 -19.04
CA THR A 57 -9.57 -8.82 -18.37
C THR A 57 -9.85 -8.34 -16.94
N GLY A 58 -9.21 -7.25 -16.50
CA GLY A 58 -9.44 -6.64 -15.18
C GLY A 58 -8.70 -7.28 -14.00
N LYS A 59 -7.88 -8.33 -14.21
CA LYS A 59 -7.11 -8.98 -13.14
C LYS A 59 -5.96 -8.09 -12.69
N ILE A 60 -5.78 -7.95 -11.37
CA ILE A 60 -4.68 -7.15 -10.80
C ILE A 60 -3.32 -7.78 -11.14
N GLN A 61 -2.43 -6.98 -11.71
CA GLN A 61 -1.06 -7.35 -12.03
C GLN A 61 -0.15 -7.12 -10.81
N ARG A 62 -0.16 -8.08 -9.87
CA ARG A 62 0.61 -8.00 -8.61
C ARG A 62 2.12 -7.80 -8.80
N PHE A 63 2.70 -8.23 -9.92
CA PHE A 63 4.13 -8.02 -10.18
C PHE A 63 4.46 -6.54 -10.38
N LYS A 64 3.63 -5.80 -11.15
CA LYS A 64 3.79 -4.34 -11.33
C LYS A 64 3.67 -3.58 -10.02
N LEU A 65 2.77 -4.00 -9.13
CA LEU A 65 2.67 -3.42 -7.79
C LEU A 65 3.97 -3.57 -6.99
N ARG A 66 4.66 -4.71 -7.12
CA ARG A 66 5.98 -4.89 -6.47
C ARG A 66 7.06 -4.03 -7.12
N GLU A 67 7.01 -3.80 -8.42
CA GLU A 67 7.93 -2.89 -9.12
C GLU A 67 7.72 -1.44 -8.66
N ILE A 68 6.48 -0.97 -8.63
CA ILE A 68 6.11 0.35 -8.10
C ILE A 68 6.65 0.54 -6.67
N ALA A 69 6.42 -0.43 -5.77
CA ALA A 69 6.93 -0.37 -4.41
C ALA A 69 8.46 -0.25 -4.34
N ARG A 70 9.18 -0.99 -5.21
CA ARG A 70 10.65 -0.94 -5.28
C ARG A 70 11.14 0.40 -5.80
N GLU A 71 10.47 0.98 -6.79
CA GLU A 71 10.83 2.28 -7.36
C GLU A 71 10.60 3.42 -6.38
N THR A 72 9.43 3.45 -5.72
CA THR A 72 9.13 4.46 -4.69
C THR A 72 10.11 4.38 -3.53
N GLY A 73 10.45 3.16 -3.06
CA GLY A 73 11.43 2.96 -1.99
C GLY A 73 12.87 3.34 -2.38
N ARG A 74 13.22 3.32 -3.68
CA ARG A 74 14.51 3.83 -4.18
C ARG A 74 14.54 5.36 -4.20
N LYS A 75 13.45 6.02 -4.61
CA LYS A 75 13.37 7.49 -4.66
C LYS A 75 13.46 8.15 -3.28
N SER A 76 12.99 7.48 -2.21
CA SER A 76 13.09 8.02 -0.84
C SER A 76 14.47 7.83 -0.18
N LYS A 77 15.38 7.09 -0.82
CA LYS A 77 16.75 6.83 -0.32
C LYS A 77 17.83 7.66 -1.03
N SER A 78 17.46 8.45 -2.05
CA SER A 78 18.36 9.32 -2.80
C SER A 78 18.19 10.77 -2.40
#